data_AF-A0AAW1MDU6-F1
#
_entry.id   AF-A0AAW1MDU6-F1
#
_cell.length_a   1.000
_cell.length_b   1.000
_cell.length_c   1.000
_cell.angle_alpha   90.00
_cell.angle_beta   90.00
_cell.angle_gamma   90.00
#
_symmetry.space_group_name_H-M   'P 1'
#
loop_
_entity.id
_entity.type
_entity.pdbx_description
1 polymer ?
#
loop_
_entity_poly.entity_id
_entity_poly.type
_entity_poly.pdbx_seq_one_letter_code
_entity_poly.pdbx_strand_id
1 'polypeptide(L)'
;MVRKYERTPGSRKYGNYNEDNLLAVTDPVKSGQCIQSTPYYFISKATWKEYRQNWPPQNPANVYKVPRTTLFRRLLGRNIGKIGHPTVLTAEEERLITETLGIVSHWGFPLTKPDIRDVVKKYLDKQGKQVRVFRDNTPGSDFTQKLFEKFAKIC
;
A
#
# COMPACT_ATOMS: atom_id res chain seq x y z
N MET A 1 -19.95 -10.99 33.08
CA MET A 1 -19.29 -11.95 32.17
C MET A 1 -18.36 -11.20 31.24
N VAL A 2 -17.05 -11.47 31.28
CA VAL A 2 -16.08 -10.87 30.34
C VAL A 2 -16.22 -11.62 29.01
N ARG A 3 -16.55 -10.90 27.93
CA ARG A 3 -16.60 -11.50 26.58
C ARG A 3 -15.18 -11.88 26.17
N LYS A 4 -14.87 -13.17 26.13
CA LYS A 4 -13.65 -13.70 25.50
C LYS A 4 -13.82 -13.57 23.98
N TYR A 5 -13.24 -12.52 23.41
CA TYR A 5 -13.14 -12.38 21.97
C TYR A 5 -11.79 -12.91 21.50
N GLU A 6 -11.80 -14.05 20.82
CA GLU A 6 -10.63 -14.63 20.17
C GLU A 6 -10.66 -14.25 18.68
N ARG A 7 -9.57 -13.65 18.20
CA ARG A 7 -9.48 -13.17 16.80
C ARG A 7 -9.13 -14.33 15.89
N THR A 8 -10.02 -14.70 14.97
CA THR A 8 -9.68 -15.58 13.83
C THR A 8 -8.77 -14.85 12.83
N PRO A 9 -7.49 -15.26 12.68
CA PRO A 9 -6.60 -14.70 11.66
C PRO A 9 -7.22 -14.88 10.27
N GLY A 10 -7.12 -13.87 9.40
CA GLY A 10 -7.68 -13.93 8.03
C GLY A 10 -9.19 -13.64 7.89
N SER A 11 -9.97 -13.58 8.98
CA SER A 11 -11.42 -13.29 8.92
C SER A 11 -11.79 -11.88 8.43
N ARG A 12 -10.82 -10.98 8.26
CA ARG A 12 -11.05 -9.65 7.72
C ARG A 12 -11.35 -9.76 6.22
N LYS A 13 -12.61 -9.57 5.84
CA LYS A 13 -12.98 -9.25 4.47
C LYS A 13 -12.41 -7.87 4.13
N TYR A 14 -11.28 -7.84 3.45
CA TYR A 14 -10.78 -6.61 2.84
C TYR A 14 -11.70 -6.29 1.66
N GLY A 15 -12.47 -5.21 1.76
CA GLY A 15 -13.16 -4.67 0.59
C GLY A 15 -12.08 -4.19 -0.38
N ASN A 16 -12.07 -4.72 -1.60
CA ASN A 16 -11.24 -4.19 -2.67
C ASN A 16 -11.82 -2.84 -3.12
N TYR A 17 -11.51 -1.78 -2.38
CA TYR A 17 -11.77 -0.42 -2.83
C TYR A 17 -10.54 0.11 -3.56
N ASN A 18 -10.78 0.75 -4.70
CA ASN A 18 -9.73 1.35 -5.52
C ASN A 18 -9.27 2.69 -4.91
N GLU A 19 -8.02 3.09 -5.18
CA GLU A 19 -7.48 4.40 -4.77
C GLU A 19 -8.28 5.55 -5.42
N ASP A 20 -8.72 5.37 -6.67
CA ASP A 20 -9.58 6.33 -7.37
C ASP A 20 -10.90 6.58 -6.62
N ASN A 21 -11.52 5.50 -6.11
CA ASN A 21 -12.73 5.58 -5.30
C ASN A 21 -12.46 6.26 -3.95
N LEU A 22 -11.28 6.09 -3.38
CA LEU A 22 -10.89 6.75 -2.14
C LEU A 22 -10.72 8.26 -2.36
N LEU A 23 -10.07 8.66 -3.45
CA LEU A 23 -9.86 10.06 -3.83
C LEU A 23 -11.18 10.77 -4.14
N ALA A 24 -12.03 10.16 -4.95
CA ALA A 24 -13.36 10.67 -5.30
C ALA A 24 -14.23 10.98 -4.06
N VAL A 25 -14.04 10.23 -2.96
CA VAL A 25 -14.72 10.50 -1.69
C VAL A 25 -13.99 11.54 -0.84
N THR A 26 -12.66 11.56 -0.83
CA THR A 26 -11.91 12.48 0.02
C THR A 26 -11.83 13.91 -0.51
N ASP A 27 -11.82 14.10 -1.83
CA ASP A 27 -11.60 15.42 -2.45
C ASP A 27 -12.78 16.39 -2.22
N PRO A 28 -14.05 15.96 -2.28
CA PRO A 28 -15.19 16.79 -1.86
C PRO A 28 -15.15 17.16 -0.37
N VAL A 29 -14.63 16.27 0.48
CA VAL A 29 -14.53 16.50 1.94
C VAL A 29 -13.42 17.51 2.24
N LYS A 30 -12.32 17.46 1.50
CA LYS A 30 -11.19 18.40 1.63
C LYS A 30 -11.51 19.78 1.06
N SER A 31 -12.23 19.85 -0.06
CA SER A 31 -12.64 21.11 -0.71
C SER A 31 -13.76 21.85 0.03
N GLY A 32 -14.26 21.30 1.15
CA GLY A 32 -15.33 21.92 1.94
C GLY A 32 -16.72 21.85 1.29
N GLN A 33 -16.85 21.16 0.15
CA GLN A 33 -18.14 20.89 -0.50
C GLN A 33 -19.04 19.97 0.34
N CYS A 34 -18.46 19.26 1.30
CA CYS A 34 -19.18 18.54 2.35
C CYS A 34 -18.56 18.80 3.72
N ILE A 35 -19.39 18.84 4.76
CA ILE A 35 -18.97 19.19 6.12
C ILE A 35 -17.98 18.13 6.62
N GLN A 36 -16.78 18.57 7.01
CA GLN A 36 -15.76 17.70 7.60
C GLN A 36 -16.37 16.89 8.73
N SER A 37 -16.25 15.56 8.67
CA SER A 37 -16.73 14.70 9.75
C SER A 37 -15.92 15.01 11.00
N THR A 38 -16.42 15.90 11.83
CA THR A 38 -15.85 16.18 13.14
C THR A 38 -15.88 14.88 13.96
N PRO A 39 -14.89 14.66 14.84
CA PRO A 39 -14.87 13.50 15.71
C PRO A 39 -16.19 13.42 16.46
N TYR A 40 -16.73 12.21 16.57
CA TYR A 40 -18.06 11.86 17.08
C TYR A 40 -18.35 12.30 18.54
N TYR A 41 -17.58 13.23 19.12
CA TYR A 41 -17.55 13.55 20.54
C TYR A 41 -17.82 15.03 20.86
N PHE A 42 -18.07 15.92 19.89
CA PHE A 42 -18.26 17.36 20.14
C PHE A 42 -19.44 18.02 19.42
N ILE A 43 -20.41 17.23 18.95
CA ILE A 43 -21.60 17.75 18.26
C ILE A 43 -22.81 17.59 19.19
N SER A 44 -23.51 18.69 19.49
CA SER A 44 -24.74 18.66 20.27
C SER A 44 -25.82 17.86 19.54
N LYS A 45 -26.80 17.29 20.26
CA LYS A 45 -27.88 16.48 19.67
C LYS A 45 -28.69 17.23 18.60
N ALA A 46 -28.71 18.56 18.63
CA ALA A 46 -29.47 19.41 17.71
C ALA A 46 -28.92 19.36 16.27
N THR A 47 -27.61 19.35 16.11
CA THR A 47 -26.93 19.38 14.80
C THR A 47 -27.06 18.06 14.04
N TRP A 48 -27.30 16.93 14.73
CA TRP A 48 -27.55 15.63 14.08
C TRP A 48 -28.87 15.55 13.30
N LYS A 49 -29.88 16.32 13.71
CA LYS A 49 -31.22 16.28 13.09
C LYS A 49 -31.21 16.98 11.71
N GLU A 50 -30.53 18.11 11.62
CA GLU A 50 -30.30 18.88 10.38
C GLU A 50 -29.33 18.13 9.43
N TYR A 51 -28.29 17.50 9.97
CA TYR A 51 -27.31 16.74 9.18
C TYR A 51 -27.93 15.52 8.47
N ARG A 52 -28.96 14.91 9.07
CA ARG A 52 -29.67 13.75 8.49
C ARG A 52 -30.58 14.11 7.32
N GLN A 53 -31.06 15.35 7.26
CA GLN A 53 -31.93 15.83 6.19
C GLN A 53 -31.17 16.22 4.91
N ASN A 54 -29.92 16.69 5.03
CA ASN A 54 -29.12 17.18 3.90
C ASN A 54 -28.01 16.21 3.43
N TRP A 55 -27.91 15.02 4.02
CA TRP A 55 -26.97 14.00 3.58
C TRP A 55 -27.47 13.37 2.27
N PRO A 56 -26.63 13.21 1.22
CA PRO A 56 -27.05 12.49 0.02
C PRO A 56 -27.53 11.09 0.43
N PRO A 57 -28.64 10.57 -0.12
CA PRO A 57 -29.39 9.43 0.42
C PRO A 57 -28.60 8.12 0.54
N GLN A 58 -27.35 8.07 0.06
CA GLN A 58 -26.45 6.95 0.27
C GLN A 58 -25.12 7.44 0.86
N ASN A 59 -24.72 6.84 1.99
CA ASN A 59 -23.40 7.01 2.57
C ASN A 59 -22.33 6.81 1.47
N PRO A 60 -21.41 7.75 1.22
CA PRO A 60 -20.39 7.60 0.18
C PRO A 60 -19.54 6.34 0.39
N ALA A 61 -19.35 5.90 1.63
CA ALA A 61 -18.74 4.61 1.94
C ALA A 61 -19.49 3.40 1.32
N ASN A 62 -20.81 3.48 1.16
CA ASN A 62 -21.65 2.45 0.53
C ASN A 62 -21.61 2.53 -0.99
N VAL A 63 -21.63 3.74 -1.55
CA VAL A 63 -21.56 3.99 -3.02
C VAL A 63 -20.20 3.52 -3.56
N TYR A 64 -19.12 3.93 -2.90
CA TYR A 64 -17.75 3.65 -3.34
C TYR A 64 -17.16 2.37 -2.71
N LYS A 65 -17.95 1.68 -1.85
CA LYS A 65 -17.55 0.48 -1.08
C LYS A 65 -16.25 0.66 -0.28
N VAL A 66 -15.96 1.90 0.16
CA VAL A 66 -14.79 2.24 0.96
C VAL A 66 -15.16 2.18 2.46
N PRO A 67 -14.45 1.40 3.30
CA PRO A 67 -14.71 1.37 4.74
C PRO A 67 -14.55 2.74 5.39
N ARG A 68 -15.51 3.10 6.26
CA ARG A 68 -15.51 4.37 7.00
C ARG A 68 -14.21 4.64 7.75
N THR A 69 -13.60 3.62 8.35
CA THR A 69 -12.32 3.73 9.05
C THR A 69 -11.17 4.12 8.14
N THR A 70 -11.18 3.67 6.88
CA THR A 70 -10.16 4.03 5.89
C THR A 70 -10.27 5.50 5.53
N LEU A 71 -11.51 5.97 5.25
CA LEU A 71 -11.78 7.37 4.97
C LEU A 71 -11.28 8.27 6.09
N PHE A 72 -11.63 7.97 7.34
CA PHE A 72 -11.14 8.72 8.49
C PHE A 72 -9.62 8.73 8.62
N ARG A 73 -8.96 7.58 8.42
CA ARG A 73 -7.48 7.53 8.47
C ARG A 73 -6.87 8.43 7.40
N ARG A 74 -7.40 8.41 6.17
CA ARG A 74 -6.93 9.25 5.06
C ARG A 74 -7.18 10.74 5.31
N LEU A 75 -8.35 11.11 5.86
CA LEU A 75 -8.70 12.48 6.23
C LEU A 75 -7.81 13.02 7.36
N LEU A 76 -7.45 12.18 8.33
CA LEU A 76 -6.50 12.50 9.41
C LEU A 76 -5.04 12.48 8.95
N GLY A 77 -4.77 12.41 7.64
CA GLY A 77 -3.41 12.38 7.09
C GLY A 77 -2.62 11.11 7.43
N ARG A 78 -3.29 10.00 7.74
CA ARG A 78 -2.66 8.70 7.97
C ARG A 78 -2.70 7.87 6.69
N ASN A 79 -1.71 7.00 6.50
CA ASN A 79 -1.59 6.13 5.31
C ASN A 79 -1.62 6.94 4.00
N ILE A 80 -0.91 8.07 3.94
CA ILE A 80 -0.83 8.92 2.74
C ILE A 80 0.05 8.26 1.66
N GLY A 81 1.07 7.50 2.08
CA GLY A 81 2.00 6.85 1.18
C GLY A 81 1.39 5.77 0.29
N LYS A 82 2.22 5.29 -0.64
CA LYS A 82 1.87 4.22 -1.57
C LYS A 82 1.34 3.00 -0.81
N ILE A 83 0.24 2.45 -1.31
CA ILE A 83 -0.36 1.24 -0.76
C ILE A 83 0.62 0.08 -0.92
N GLY A 84 0.92 -0.60 0.19
CA GLY A 84 1.82 -1.75 0.24
C GLY A 84 3.00 -1.55 1.18
N HIS A 85 3.81 -2.60 1.32
CA HIS A 85 5.07 -2.49 2.05
C HIS A 85 6.04 -1.59 1.26
N PRO A 86 6.81 -0.70 1.90
CA PRO A 86 7.84 0.07 1.22
C PRO A 86 8.83 -0.86 0.50
N THR A 87 9.38 -0.40 -0.62
CA THR A 87 10.40 -1.17 -1.35
C THR A 87 11.66 -1.28 -0.49
N VAL A 88 12.28 -2.45 -0.51
CA VAL A 88 13.50 -2.74 0.26
C VAL A 88 14.70 -1.99 -0.30
N LEU A 89 14.79 -1.96 -1.64
CA LEU A 89 15.79 -1.23 -2.39
C LEU A 89 15.26 0.16 -2.74
N THR A 90 16.15 1.14 -2.82
CA THR A 90 15.82 2.45 -3.38
C THR A 90 15.62 2.33 -4.89
N ALA A 91 14.94 3.32 -5.50
CA ALA A 91 14.76 3.34 -6.95
C ALA A 91 16.09 3.38 -7.72
N GLU A 92 17.10 4.05 -7.16
CA GLU A 92 18.45 4.13 -7.72
C GLU A 92 19.17 2.78 -7.64
N GLU A 93 19.10 2.10 -6.49
CA GLU A 93 19.69 0.77 -6.30
C GLU A 93 19.07 -0.26 -7.27
N GLU A 94 17.74 -0.26 -7.38
CA GLU A 94 17.05 -1.14 -8.33
C GLU A 94 17.47 -0.85 -9.77
N ARG A 95 17.59 0.43 -10.15
CA ARG A 95 18.03 0.83 -11.49
C ARG A 95 19.44 0.33 -11.80
N LEU A 96 20.39 0.57 -10.90
CA LEU A 96 21.79 0.12 -11.07
C LEU A 96 21.90 -1.40 -11.17
N ILE A 97 21.16 -2.14 -10.34
CA ILE A 97 21.12 -3.60 -10.41
C ILE A 97 20.54 -4.03 -11.76
N THR A 98 19.45 -3.41 -12.21
CA THR A 98 18.82 -3.80 -13.47
C THR A 98 19.70 -3.48 -14.69
N GLU A 99 20.39 -2.34 -14.70
CA GLU A 99 21.34 -1.96 -15.76
C GLU A 99 22.54 -2.91 -15.81
N THR A 100 23.11 -3.27 -14.65
CA THR A 100 24.24 -4.23 -14.59
C THR A 100 23.84 -5.62 -15.07
N LEU A 101 22.65 -6.10 -14.71
CA LEU A 101 22.08 -7.34 -15.24
C LEU A 101 21.89 -7.24 -16.77
N GLY A 102 21.45 -6.09 -17.29
CA GLY A 102 21.30 -5.81 -18.72
C GLY A 102 22.60 -5.96 -19.51
N ILE A 103 23.69 -5.40 -18.99
CA ILE A 103 25.02 -5.50 -19.60
C ILE A 103 25.50 -6.97 -19.65
N VAL A 104 25.33 -7.70 -18.55
CA VAL A 104 25.73 -9.12 -18.47
C VAL A 104 24.94 -9.97 -19.46
N SER A 105 23.64 -9.68 -19.63
CA SER A 105 22.82 -10.34 -20.64
C SER A 105 23.28 -10.02 -22.06
N HIS A 106 23.67 -8.77 -22.33
CA HIS A 106 24.20 -8.37 -23.64
C HIS A 106 25.52 -9.09 -23.98
N TRP A 107 26.34 -9.42 -22.97
CA TRP A 107 27.55 -10.22 -23.13
C TRP A 107 27.30 -11.71 -23.38
N GLY A 108 26.04 -12.14 -23.52
CA GLY A 108 25.67 -13.51 -23.85
C GLY A 108 25.45 -14.41 -22.64
N PHE A 109 25.31 -13.84 -21.43
CA PHE A 109 24.99 -14.58 -20.21
C PHE A 109 23.58 -14.23 -19.72
N PRO A 110 22.53 -14.87 -20.26
CA PRO A 110 21.17 -14.63 -19.80
C PRO A 110 21.02 -15.12 -18.35
N LEU A 111 20.67 -14.21 -17.44
CA LEU A 111 20.52 -14.52 -16.02
C LEU A 111 19.11 -15.03 -15.72
N THR A 112 19.04 -16.08 -14.91
CA THR A 112 17.79 -16.66 -14.45
C THR A 112 17.33 -16.00 -13.15
N LYS A 113 16.06 -16.24 -12.76
CA LYS A 113 15.50 -15.71 -11.51
C LYS A 113 16.34 -16.06 -10.26
N PRO A 114 16.83 -17.31 -10.05
CA PRO A 114 17.69 -17.60 -8.90
C PRO A 114 19.00 -16.81 -8.93
N ASP A 115 19.60 -16.58 -10.10
CA ASP A 115 20.83 -15.78 -10.20
C ASP A 115 20.60 -14.34 -9.72
N ILE A 116 19.47 -13.75 -10.12
CA ILE A 116 19.08 -12.39 -9.68
C ILE A 116 18.88 -12.34 -8.16
N ARG A 117 18.26 -13.37 -7.58
CA ARG A 117 18.10 -13.50 -6.13
C ARG A 117 19.46 -13.51 -5.43
N ASP A 118 20.43 -14.24 -5.96
CA ASP A 118 21.78 -14.33 -5.40
C ASP A 118 22.57 -13.02 -5.57
N VAL A 119 22.41 -12.33 -6.70
CA VAL A 119 23.02 -11.00 -6.91
C VAL A 119 22.51 -10.00 -5.89
N VAL A 120 21.19 -9.94 -5.67
CA VAL A 120 20.59 -9.01 -4.69
C VAL A 120 21.02 -9.37 -3.26
N LYS A 121 21.06 -10.66 -2.92
CA LYS A 121 21.56 -11.11 -1.61
C LYS A 121 23.00 -10.66 -1.39
N LYS A 122 23.89 -10.96 -2.33
CA LYS A 122 25.31 -10.54 -2.28
C LYS A 122 25.47 -9.02 -2.19
N TYR A 123 24.62 -8.28 -2.89
CA TYR A 123 24.60 -6.82 -2.80
C TYR A 123 24.25 -6.35 -1.38
N LEU A 124 23.16 -6.86 -0.79
CA LEU A 124 22.74 -6.51 0.57
C LEU A 124 23.79 -6.89 1.62
N ASP A 125 24.38 -8.07 1.49
CA ASP A 125 25.43 -8.57 2.40
C ASP A 125 26.69 -7.70 2.31
N LYS A 126 27.11 -7.30 1.10
CA LYS A 126 28.22 -6.36 0.90
C LYS A 126 27.96 -4.97 1.48
N GLN A 127 26.71 -4.52 1.44
CA GLN A 127 26.29 -3.24 2.02
C GLN A 127 26.09 -3.32 3.55
N GLY A 128 26.18 -4.51 4.15
CA GLY A 128 25.87 -4.72 5.57
C GLY A 128 24.40 -4.43 5.94
N LYS A 129 23.50 -4.36 4.94
CA LYS A 129 22.07 -4.08 5.15
C LYS A 129 21.35 -5.39 5.49
N GLN A 130 20.78 -5.47 6.70
CA GLN A 130 19.92 -6.59 7.08
C GLN A 130 18.45 -6.25 6.92
N VAL A 131 17.78 -6.96 6.02
CA VAL A 131 16.37 -6.73 5.69
C VAL A 131 15.52 -7.74 6.44
N ARG A 132 14.77 -7.30 7.46
CA ARG A 132 13.94 -8.19 8.30
C ARG A 132 12.86 -8.97 7.54
N VAL A 133 12.44 -8.45 6.39
CA VAL A 133 11.43 -9.08 5.52
C VAL A 133 12.02 -10.26 4.75
N PHE A 134 13.34 -10.26 4.52
CA PHE A 134 14.04 -11.32 3.81
C PHE A 134 14.58 -12.34 4.80
N ARG A 135 14.28 -13.62 4.54
CA ARG A 135 14.86 -14.71 5.30
C ARG A 135 16.31 -14.87 4.87
N ASP A 136 17.25 -14.74 5.81
CA ASP A 136 18.68 -14.85 5.55
C ASP A 136 19.16 -13.91 4.42
N ASN A 137 18.65 -12.66 4.43
CA ASN A 137 18.90 -11.63 3.41
C ASN A 137 18.57 -12.06 1.97
N THR A 138 17.81 -13.14 1.81
CA THR A 138 17.47 -13.72 0.52
C THR A 138 16.08 -13.23 0.08
N PRO A 139 15.96 -12.54 -1.06
CA PRO A 139 14.66 -12.04 -1.54
C PRO A 139 13.66 -13.15 -1.85
N GLY A 140 12.38 -12.91 -1.54
CA GLY A 140 11.27 -13.81 -1.88
C GLY A 140 10.99 -13.89 -3.40
N SER A 141 10.20 -14.87 -3.82
CA SER A 141 9.84 -15.11 -5.24
C SER A 141 9.19 -13.89 -5.89
N ASP A 142 8.27 -13.24 -5.18
CA ASP A 142 7.48 -12.12 -5.72
C ASP A 142 8.36 -10.90 -5.98
N PHE A 143 9.37 -10.69 -5.14
CA PHE A 143 10.36 -9.64 -5.33
C PHE A 143 11.20 -9.92 -6.57
N THR A 144 11.76 -11.13 -6.67
CA THR A 144 12.58 -11.55 -7.80
C THR A 144 11.81 -11.47 -9.12
N GLN A 145 10.54 -11.86 -9.13
CA GLN A 145 9.67 -11.78 -10.30
C GLN A 145 9.50 -10.32 -10.77
N LYS A 146 9.19 -9.41 -9.84
CA LYS A 146 9.01 -7.98 -10.17
C LYS A 146 10.31 -7.34 -10.68
N LEU A 147 11.45 -7.72 -10.12
CA LEU A 147 12.74 -7.21 -10.57
C LEU A 147 13.10 -7.78 -11.96
N PHE A 148 12.82 -9.06 -12.19
CA PHE A 148 13.00 -9.71 -13.49
C PHE A 148 12.12 -9.07 -14.58
N GLU A 149 10.87 -8.75 -14.27
CA GLU A 149 9.99 -8.01 -15.19
C GLU A 149 10.49 -6.61 -15.54
N LYS A 150 11.22 -5.95 -14.62
CA LYS A 150 11.87 -4.67 -14.91
C LYS A 150 13.08 -4.86 -15.81
N PHE A 151 13.90 -5.87 -15.53
CA PHE A 151 15.03 -6.26 -16.38
C PHE A 151 14.60 -6.61 -17.81
N ALA A 152 13.55 -7.41 -17.96
CA ALA A 152 13.01 -7.81 -19.26
C ALA A 152 12.39 -6.66 -20.07
N LYS A 153 12.22 -5.47 -19.49
CA LYS A 153 11.80 -4.26 -20.22
C LYS A 153 12.97 -3.43 -20.75
N ILE A 154 14.18 -3.68 -20.25
CA ILE A 154 15.40 -2.96 -20.63
C ILE A 154 16.15 -3.70 -21.74
N CYS A 155 16.16 -5.04 -21.69
CA CYS A 155 16.65 -5.90 -22.77
C CYS A 155 15.64 -5.99 -23.92
#